data_AF-A0A2T2VN71-F1
#
_entry.id   AF-A0A2T2VN71-F1
#
_cell.length_a   1.000
_cell.length_b   1.000
_cell.length_c   1.000
_cell.angle_alpha   90.00
_cell.angle_beta   90.00
_cell.angle_gamma   90.00
#
_symmetry.space_group_name_H-M   'P 1'
#
loop_
_entity.id
_entity.type
_entity.pdbx_description
1 polymer ?
#
loop_
_entity_poly.entity_id
_entity_poly.type
_entity_poly.pdbx_seq_one_letter_code
_entity_poly.pdbx_strand_id
1 'polypeptide(L)'
;SDLVDQMTALAREEMGHFQMVHNRILQRGLVLGRERKDAYVNQLNQFFPKGGDREIRLIHRLLICALIEARSCERFRVLSENLEDKELSEFYHTLMISEANHYTMFLKLARQYGERTAVDRLWNSLLEYEAEVISTLGKEGLIHG
;
A
#
# COMPACT_ATOMS: atom_id res chain seq x y z
N SER A 1 -14.11 11.35 -13.98
CA SER A 1 -13.16 12.41 -13.56
C SER A 1 -11.86 11.70 -13.30
N ASP A 2 -10.73 12.34 -13.57
CA ASP A 2 -9.42 11.67 -13.56
C ASP A 2 -9.19 10.77 -12.32
N LEU A 3 -9.49 11.27 -11.12
CA LEU A 3 -9.47 10.46 -9.89
C LEU A 3 -10.40 9.23 -9.94
N VAL A 4 -11.66 9.39 -10.34
CA VAL A 4 -12.63 8.28 -10.41
C VAL A 4 -12.18 7.24 -11.45
N ASP A 5 -11.65 7.69 -12.58
CA ASP A 5 -11.18 6.81 -13.65
C ASP A 5 -9.96 6.00 -13.19
N GLN A 6 -8.99 6.64 -12.53
CA GLN A 6 -7.83 5.98 -11.93
C GLN A 6 -8.21 5.02 -10.79
N MET A 7 -9.10 5.42 -9.87
CA MET A 7 -9.54 4.56 -8.77
C MET A 7 -10.36 3.35 -9.26
N THR A 8 -11.13 3.51 -10.34
CA THR A 8 -11.87 2.39 -10.95
C THR A 8 -10.93 1.38 -11.60
N ALA A 9 -9.89 1.86 -12.29
CA ALA A 9 -8.86 0.99 -12.85
C ALA A 9 -8.08 0.25 -11.76
N LEU A 10 -7.62 0.96 -10.73
CA LEU A 10 -6.93 0.39 -9.56
C LEU A 10 -7.77 -0.70 -8.90
N ALA A 11 -9.05 -0.42 -8.60
CA ALA A 11 -9.91 -1.38 -7.93
C ALA A 11 -10.08 -2.68 -8.73
N ARG A 12 -10.11 -2.61 -10.08
CA ARG A 12 -10.15 -3.80 -10.93
C ARG A 12 -8.85 -4.59 -10.90
N GLU A 13 -7.71 -3.89 -10.89
CA GLU A 13 -6.39 -4.52 -10.80
C GLU A 13 -6.20 -5.23 -9.45
N GLU A 14 -6.55 -4.57 -8.34
CA GLU A 14 -6.45 -5.16 -7.00
C GLU A 14 -7.36 -6.38 -6.80
N MET A 15 -8.55 -6.37 -7.39
CA MET A 15 -9.39 -7.57 -7.42
C MET A 15 -8.75 -8.72 -8.22
N GLY A 16 -7.97 -8.39 -9.25
CA GLY A 16 -7.14 -9.34 -9.98
C GLY A 16 -6.02 -9.91 -9.10
N HIS A 17 -5.26 -9.06 -8.38
CA HIS A 17 -4.24 -9.48 -7.43
C HIS A 17 -4.82 -10.40 -6.35
N PHE A 18 -5.95 -10.00 -5.77
CA PHE A 18 -6.66 -10.82 -4.79
C PHE A 18 -7.01 -12.21 -5.33
N GLN A 19 -7.54 -12.29 -6.55
CA GLN A 19 -7.85 -13.58 -7.18
C GLN A 19 -6.59 -14.43 -7.40
N MET A 20 -5.46 -13.80 -7.78
CA MET A 20 -4.18 -14.51 -7.95
C MET A 20 -3.66 -15.10 -6.63
N VAL A 21 -3.76 -14.35 -5.52
CA VAL A 21 -3.41 -14.84 -4.18
C VAL A 21 -4.34 -15.96 -3.76
N HIS A 22 -5.66 -15.80 -3.93
CA HIS A 22 -6.65 -16.79 -3.56
C HIS A 22 -6.47 -18.12 -4.32
N ASN A 23 -6.18 -18.07 -5.63
CA ASN A 23 -5.89 -19.26 -6.42
C ASN A 23 -4.67 -20.02 -5.87
N ARG A 24 -3.61 -19.30 -5.47
CA ARG A 24 -2.40 -19.91 -4.88
C ARG A 24 -2.65 -20.54 -3.52
N ILE A 25 -3.50 -19.90 -2.69
CA ILE A 25 -3.95 -20.46 -1.41
C ILE A 25 -4.64 -21.82 -1.67
N LEU A 26 -5.60 -21.87 -2.60
CA LEU A 26 -6.32 -23.12 -2.93
C LEU A 26 -5.40 -24.20 -3.52
N GLN A 27 -4.50 -23.84 -4.44
CA GLN A 27 -3.54 -24.77 -5.05
C GLN A 27 -2.62 -25.43 -4.02
N ARG A 28 -2.34 -24.73 -2.91
CA ARG A 28 -1.52 -25.24 -1.79
C ARG A 28 -2.36 -25.96 -0.73
N GLY A 29 -3.64 -26.24 -1.00
CA GLY A 29 -4.53 -26.96 -0.08
C GLY A 29 -4.93 -26.15 1.16
N LEU A 30 -4.77 -24.82 1.11
CA LEU A 30 -5.11 -23.91 2.21
C LEU A 30 -6.49 -23.29 2.01
N VAL A 31 -7.01 -22.66 3.07
CA VAL A 31 -8.32 -21.97 3.05
C VAL A 31 -8.09 -20.50 3.40
N LEU A 32 -8.78 -19.61 2.70
CA LEU A 32 -8.77 -18.19 3.01
C LEU A 32 -9.39 -17.95 4.40
N GLY A 33 -8.59 -17.37 5.30
CA GLY A 33 -9.00 -17.05 6.66
C GLY A 33 -9.92 -15.83 6.74
N ARG A 34 -10.34 -15.51 7.97
CA ARG A 34 -11.07 -14.26 8.25
C ARG A 34 -10.14 -13.06 8.12
N GLU A 35 -10.73 -11.92 7.80
CA GLU A 35 -10.07 -10.62 7.83
C GLU A 35 -9.42 -10.39 9.20
N ARG A 36 -8.20 -9.87 9.19
CA ARG A 36 -7.44 -9.46 10.37
C ARG A 36 -7.27 -7.95 10.33
N LYS A 37 -7.27 -7.32 11.50
CA LYS A 37 -6.95 -5.90 11.61
C LYS A 37 -5.48 -5.70 11.26
N ASP A 38 -5.21 -4.71 10.44
CA ASP A 38 -3.86 -4.33 10.08
C ASP A 38 -3.35 -3.25 11.07
N ALA A 39 -2.40 -3.63 11.93
CA ALA A 39 -1.84 -2.74 12.94
C ALA A 39 -1.06 -1.56 12.31
N TYR A 40 -0.41 -1.79 11.17
CA TYR A 40 0.33 -0.76 10.44
C TYR A 40 -0.63 0.29 9.87
N VAL A 41 -1.65 -0.13 9.12
CA VAL A 41 -2.65 0.79 8.55
C VAL A 41 -3.41 1.55 9.65
N ASN A 42 -3.71 0.88 10.77
CA ASN A 42 -4.35 1.53 11.91
C ASN A 42 -3.48 2.61 12.58
N GLN A 43 -2.16 2.45 12.60
CA GLN A 43 -1.23 3.46 13.11
C GLN A 43 -1.06 4.62 12.13
N LEU A 44 -0.95 4.34 10.82
CA LEU A 44 -0.84 5.39 9.80
C LEU A 44 -2.09 6.28 9.76
N ASN A 45 -3.28 5.70 9.93
CA ASN A 45 -4.53 6.46 9.98
C ASN A 45 -4.65 7.41 11.19
N GLN A 46 -3.74 7.35 12.15
CA GLN A 46 -3.69 8.27 13.29
C GLN A 46 -2.81 9.49 13.04
N PHE A 47 -1.97 9.47 11.99
CA PHE A 47 -1.01 10.52 11.71
C PHE A 47 -1.69 11.85 11.37
N PHE A 48 -2.68 11.82 10.47
CA PHE A 48 -3.41 13.02 10.07
C PHE A 48 -4.60 13.30 10.99
N PRO A 49 -4.91 14.58 11.27
CA PRO A 49 -6.05 14.94 12.09
C PRO A 49 -7.38 14.51 11.43
N LYS A 50 -8.33 14.09 12.27
CA LYS A 50 -9.70 13.81 11.82
C LYS A 50 -10.44 15.14 11.59
N GLY A 51 -11.03 15.32 10.41
CA GLY A 51 -11.81 16.52 10.07
C GLY A 51 -11.14 17.42 9.04
N GLY A 52 -11.40 18.73 9.08
CA GLY A 52 -10.82 19.72 8.16
C GLY A 52 -11.63 19.95 6.88
N ASP A 53 -10.98 20.51 5.85
CA ASP A 53 -11.58 20.69 4.53
C ASP A 53 -11.63 19.36 3.75
N ARG A 54 -12.58 19.24 2.80
CA ARG A 54 -12.77 18.00 2.01
C ARG A 54 -11.55 17.68 1.15
N GLU A 55 -10.91 18.69 0.56
CA GLU A 55 -9.74 18.52 -0.31
C GLU A 55 -8.53 18.08 0.49
N ILE A 56 -8.32 18.70 1.66
CA ILE A 56 -7.24 18.31 2.60
C ILE A 56 -7.39 16.84 3.03
N ARG A 57 -8.62 16.40 3.37
CA ARG A 57 -8.86 14.99 3.70
C ARG A 57 -8.57 14.04 2.54
N LEU A 58 -8.89 14.45 1.31
CA LEU A 58 -8.56 13.66 0.13
C LEU A 58 -7.04 13.52 -0.02
N ILE A 59 -6.30 14.63 0.07
CA ILE A 59 -4.82 14.62 0.01
C ILE A 59 -4.25 13.69 1.08
N HIS A 60 -4.68 13.80 2.33
CA HIS A 60 -4.23 12.93 3.42
C HIS A 60 -4.46 11.44 3.12
N ARG A 61 -5.64 11.09 2.60
CA ARG A 61 -5.96 9.71 2.24
C ARG A 61 -5.10 9.20 1.08
N LEU A 62 -4.87 10.03 0.07
CA LEU A 62 -3.99 9.69 -1.06
C LEU A 62 -2.55 9.47 -0.60
N LEU A 63 -2.04 10.28 0.34
CA LEU A 63 -0.71 10.10 0.92
C LEU A 63 -0.59 8.81 1.74
N ILE A 64 -1.60 8.48 2.56
CA ILE A 64 -1.62 7.20 3.29
C ILE A 64 -1.63 6.02 2.31
N CYS A 65 -2.49 6.06 1.28
CA CYS A 65 -2.51 5.01 0.25
C CYS A 65 -1.15 4.89 -0.46
N ALA A 66 -0.54 6.00 -0.88
CA ALA A 66 0.79 5.98 -1.48
C ALA A 66 1.85 5.30 -0.59
N LEU A 67 1.81 5.54 0.71
CA LEU A 67 2.75 4.95 1.66
C LEU A 67 2.54 3.44 1.85
N ILE A 68 1.29 3.00 1.88
CA ILE A 68 0.95 1.58 1.97
C ILE A 68 1.48 0.84 0.74
N GLU A 69 1.22 1.34 -0.47
CA GLU A 69 1.72 0.69 -1.70
C GLU A 69 3.24 0.73 -1.79
N ALA A 70 3.88 1.83 -1.36
CA ALA A 70 5.34 1.93 -1.33
C ALA A 70 5.98 0.88 -0.41
N ARG A 71 5.37 0.62 0.76
CA ARG A 71 5.84 -0.42 1.68
C ARG A 71 5.53 -1.83 1.16
N SER A 72 4.38 -2.04 0.54
CA SER A 72 4.05 -3.30 -0.16
C SER A 72 5.07 -3.60 -1.24
N CYS A 73 5.39 -2.63 -2.09
CA CYS A 73 6.42 -2.71 -3.13
C CYS A 73 7.79 -3.12 -2.56
N GLU A 74 8.26 -2.43 -1.51
CA GLU A 74 9.55 -2.74 -0.89
C GLU A 74 9.61 -4.17 -0.34
N ARG A 75 8.55 -4.61 0.36
CA ARG A 75 8.51 -5.96 0.94
C ARG A 75 8.34 -7.05 -0.11
N PHE A 76 7.53 -6.82 -1.14
CA PHE A 76 7.43 -7.75 -2.27
C PHE A 76 8.74 -7.86 -3.04
N ARG A 77 9.52 -6.78 -3.15
CA ARG A 77 10.89 -6.87 -3.67
C ARG A 77 11.74 -7.81 -2.83
N VAL A 78 11.79 -7.60 -1.51
CA VAL A 78 12.55 -8.46 -0.59
C VAL A 78 12.13 -9.93 -0.72
N LEU A 79 10.82 -10.22 -0.75
CA LEU A 79 10.31 -11.58 -0.95
C LEU A 79 10.74 -12.14 -2.31
N SER A 80 10.61 -11.36 -3.38
CA SER A 80 10.98 -11.80 -4.72
C SER A 80 12.47 -12.16 -4.83
N GLU A 81 13.34 -11.43 -4.12
CA GLU A 81 14.80 -11.62 -4.19
C GLU A 81 15.30 -12.77 -3.29
N ASN A 82 14.52 -13.18 -2.28
CA ASN A 82 15.02 -14.06 -1.21
C ASN A 82 14.24 -15.37 -1.06
N LEU A 83 13.08 -15.53 -1.70
CA LEU A 83 12.32 -16.80 -1.64
C LEU A 83 12.97 -17.89 -2.49
N GLU A 84 13.13 -19.07 -1.89
CA GLU A 84 13.60 -20.28 -2.60
C GLU A 84 12.54 -20.84 -3.56
N ASP A 85 11.24 -20.68 -3.23
CA ASP A 85 10.13 -21.02 -4.10
C ASP A 85 10.09 -20.04 -5.28
N LYS A 86 10.58 -20.49 -6.44
CA LYS A 86 10.65 -19.69 -7.66
C LYS A 86 9.29 -19.21 -8.14
N GLU A 87 8.23 -20.00 -7.97
CA GLU A 87 6.88 -19.61 -8.37
C GLU A 87 6.40 -18.41 -7.54
N LEU A 88 6.67 -18.43 -6.23
CA LEU A 88 6.34 -17.31 -5.34
C LEU A 88 7.27 -16.12 -5.55
N SER A 89 8.56 -16.34 -5.79
CA SER A 89 9.53 -15.28 -6.12
C SER A 89 9.07 -14.48 -7.34
N GLU A 90 8.74 -15.16 -8.45
CA GLU A 90 8.25 -14.53 -9.69
C GLU A 90 6.88 -13.84 -9.50
N PHE A 91 6.01 -14.46 -8.69
CA PHE A 91 4.72 -13.87 -8.35
C PHE A 91 4.86 -12.55 -7.57
N TYR A 92 5.67 -12.53 -6.52
CA TYR A 92 5.92 -11.31 -5.75
C TYR A 92 6.68 -10.26 -6.57
N HIS A 93 7.55 -10.66 -7.50
CA HIS A 93 8.16 -9.72 -8.44
C HIS A 93 7.11 -9.02 -9.29
N THR A 94 6.11 -9.76 -9.79
CA THR A 94 5.02 -9.20 -10.59
C THR A 94 4.19 -8.22 -9.78
N LEU A 95 3.83 -8.57 -8.54
CA LEU A 95 3.10 -7.67 -7.64
C LEU A 95 3.92 -6.41 -7.32
N MET A 96 5.22 -6.55 -7.03
CA MET A 96 6.10 -5.41 -6.76
C MET A 96 6.05 -4.35 -7.87
N ILE A 97 5.98 -4.78 -9.14
CA ILE A 97 5.88 -3.86 -10.29
C ILE A 97 4.56 -3.10 -10.29
N SER A 98 3.42 -3.76 -9.99
CA SER A 98 2.13 -3.07 -9.93
C SER A 98 2.07 -2.09 -8.76
N GLU A 99 2.53 -2.50 -7.56
CA GLU A 99 2.62 -1.63 -6.39
C GLU A 99 3.47 -0.38 -6.67
N ALA A 100 4.56 -0.54 -7.44
CA ALA A 100 5.40 0.57 -7.86
C ALA A 100 4.62 1.63 -8.67
N ASN A 101 3.73 1.18 -9.54
CA ASN A 101 2.87 2.07 -10.31
C ASN A 101 1.81 2.73 -9.40
N HIS A 102 1.22 1.99 -8.47
CA HIS A 102 0.16 2.48 -7.60
C HIS A 102 0.66 3.56 -6.63
N TYR A 103 1.82 3.38 -5.99
CA TYR A 103 2.34 4.43 -5.10
C TYR A 103 2.59 5.73 -5.87
N THR A 104 3.14 5.65 -7.09
CA THR A 104 3.40 6.86 -7.89
C THR A 104 2.11 7.53 -8.33
N MET A 105 1.09 6.76 -8.66
CA MET A 105 -0.24 7.25 -9.03
C MET A 105 -0.87 8.03 -7.87
N PHE A 106 -0.93 7.43 -6.67
CA PHE A 106 -1.48 8.09 -5.49
C PHE A 106 -0.74 9.39 -5.14
N LEU A 107 0.60 9.37 -5.20
CA LEU A 107 1.40 10.55 -4.91
C LEU A 107 1.23 11.66 -5.96
N LYS A 108 1.06 11.29 -7.25
CA LYS A 108 0.73 12.25 -8.32
C LYS A 108 -0.64 12.88 -8.10
N LEU A 109 -1.66 12.07 -7.78
CA LEU A 109 -2.99 12.58 -7.46
C LEU A 109 -2.96 13.52 -6.25
N ALA A 110 -2.24 13.18 -5.18
CA ALA A 110 -2.12 14.05 -4.01
C ALA A 110 -1.53 15.43 -4.38
N ARG A 111 -0.51 15.45 -5.24
CA ARG A 111 0.13 16.68 -5.74
C ARG A 111 -0.69 17.44 -6.78
N GLN A 112 -1.68 16.80 -7.40
CA GLN A 112 -2.62 17.45 -8.32
C GLN A 112 -3.74 18.15 -7.56
N TYR A 113 -4.20 17.56 -6.46
CA TYR A 113 -5.24 18.14 -5.60
C TYR A 113 -4.69 19.10 -4.54
N GLY A 114 -3.38 19.13 -4.30
CA GLY A 114 -2.76 20.01 -3.30
C GLY A 114 -1.61 20.83 -3.87
N GLU A 115 -1.20 21.86 -3.13
CA GLU A 115 0.00 22.61 -3.48
C GLU A 115 1.24 21.71 -3.30
N ARG A 116 2.07 21.62 -4.34
CA ARG A 116 3.18 20.66 -4.42
C ARG A 116 4.13 20.73 -3.21
N THR A 117 4.55 21.92 -2.79
CA THR A 117 5.49 22.05 -1.67
C THR A 117 4.85 21.65 -0.34
N ALA A 118 3.57 21.94 -0.15
CA ALA A 118 2.81 21.53 1.03
C ALA A 118 2.64 20.01 1.07
N VAL A 119 2.26 19.39 -0.05
CA VAL A 119 2.09 17.94 -0.17
C VAL A 119 3.42 17.21 0.07
N ASP A 120 4.52 17.70 -0.50
CA ASP A 120 5.84 17.09 -0.30
C ASP A 120 6.32 17.23 1.16
N ARG A 121 6.02 18.33 1.86
CA ARG A 121 6.28 18.46 3.31
C ARG A 121 5.49 17.43 4.13
N LEU A 122 4.20 17.26 3.84
CA LEU A 122 3.37 16.26 4.51
C LEU A 122 3.86 14.84 4.23
N TRP A 123 4.25 14.55 2.99
CA TRP A 123 4.81 13.27 2.59
C TRP A 123 6.10 12.94 3.36
N ASN A 124 7.04 13.88 3.46
CA ASN A 124 8.27 13.66 4.22
C ASN A 124 7.98 13.44 5.72
N SER A 125 7.06 14.21 6.30
CA SER A 125 6.66 14.03 7.71
C SER A 125 6.01 12.65 7.95
N LEU A 126 5.21 12.18 6.98
CA LEU A 126 4.57 10.88 7.02
C LEU A 126 5.61 9.74 6.89
N LEU A 127 6.66 9.91 6.07
CA LEU A 127 7.77 8.96 5.96
C LEU A 127 8.56 8.82 7.26
N GLU A 128 8.85 9.96 7.93
CA GLU A 128 9.52 9.95 9.23
C GLU A 128 8.70 9.18 10.28
N TYR A 129 7.39 9.45 10.34
CA TYR A 129 6.48 8.73 11.24
C TYR A 129 6.35 7.25 10.90
N GLU A 130 6.28 6.89 9.62
CA GLU A 130 6.20 5.48 9.20
C GLU A 130 7.44 4.69 9.59
N ALA A 131 8.63 5.30 9.52
CA ALA A 131 9.87 4.67 9.97
C ALA A 131 9.83 4.33 11.47
N GLU A 132 9.22 5.20 12.29
CA GLU A 132 8.97 4.90 13.71
C GLU A 132 7.97 3.75 13.87
N VAL A 133 6.83 3.79 13.16
CA VAL A 133 5.80 2.74 13.21
C VAL A 133 6.38 1.38 12.85
N ILE A 134 7.08 1.28 11.71
CA ILE A 134 7.59 -0.01 11.20
C ILE A 134 8.66 -0.60 12.11
N SER A 135 9.41 0.24 12.85
CA SER A 135 10.40 -0.21 13.84
C SER A 135 9.76 -0.92 15.04
N THR A 136 8.48 -0.65 15.31
CA THR A 136 7.72 -1.29 16.39
C THR A 136 6.97 -2.55 15.95
N LEU A 137 6.84 -2.76 14.64
CA LEU A 137 6.17 -3.89 14.00
C LEU A 137 7.20 -4.90 13.44
N GLY A 138 6.74 -5.98 12.80
CA GLY A 138 7.64 -6.95 12.15
C GLY A 138 8.06 -8.12 13.04
N LYS A 139 7.37 -8.32 14.16
CA LYS A 139 7.52 -9.53 14.98
C LYS A 139 6.64 -10.67 14.49
N GLU A 140 5.60 -10.36 13.70
CA GLU A 140 4.71 -11.33 13.10
C GLU A 140 5.02 -11.48 11.60
N GLY A 141 4.78 -12.67 11.05
CA GLY A 141 4.97 -12.96 9.62
C GLY A 141 3.88 -12.35 8.73
N LEU A 142 3.63 -11.04 8.86
CA LEU A 142 2.61 -10.29 8.12
C LEU A 142 3.26 -9.33 7.11
N ILE A 143 2.52 -9.00 6.03
CA ILE A 143 3.02 -8.11 4.98
C ILE A 143 3.31 -6.70 5.48
N HIS A 144 2.71 -6.20 6.57
CA HIS A 144 3.10 -4.91 7.17
C HIS A 144 3.60 -5.01 8.61
N GLY A 145 3.89 -6.25 9.06
CA GLY A 145 4.61 -6.56 10.30
C GLY A 145 3.74 -7.10 11.42
#